data_AF-A0A7L0YD97-F1
#
_entry.id   AF-A0A7L0YD97-F1
#
_cell.length_a   1.000
_cell.length_b   1.000
_cell.length_c   1.000
_cell.angle_alpha   90.00
_cell.angle_beta   90.00
_cell.angle_gamma   90.00
#
_symmetry.space_group_name_H-M   'P 1'
#
loop_
_entity.id
_entity.type
_entity.pdbx_description
1 polymer ?
#
loop_
_entity_poly.entity_id
_entity_poly.type
_entity_poly.pdbx_seq_one_letter_code
_entity_poly.pdbx_strand_id
1 'polypeptide(L)'
;RKLSPTLQELEVTVMDVRMCNNSRFWRGQIGPAMICFEGQPGGSAPGKRKRPAVAGVMSFSSKNFTDPFKPPVATSTVKHKKWIQKTLR
;
A
#
# COMPACT_ATOMS: atom_id res chain seq x y z
N ARG A 1 -20.90 8.16 -8.66
CA ARG A 1 -20.71 7.08 -7.65
C ARG A 1 -21.15 7.63 -6.29
N LYS A 2 -22.10 7.00 -5.60
CA LYS A 2 -22.49 7.37 -4.24
C LYS A 2 -21.48 6.74 -3.27
N LEU A 3 -20.92 7.52 -2.35
CA LEU A 3 -19.99 7.00 -1.34
C LEU A 3 -20.75 6.14 -0.33
N SER A 4 -20.09 5.11 0.21
CA SER A 4 -20.67 4.30 1.29
C SER A 4 -20.84 5.19 2.54
N PRO A 5 -21.98 5.10 3.25
CA PRO A 5 -22.14 5.78 4.53
C PRO A 5 -21.35 5.12 5.66
N THR A 6 -20.76 3.95 5.43
CA THR A 6 -20.01 3.18 6.43
C THR A 6 -18.56 3.00 6.01
N LEU A 7 -17.67 2.85 7.01
CA LEU A 7 -16.28 2.52 6.79
C LEU A 7 -16.17 1.21 5.98
N GLN A 8 -15.26 1.19 5.03
CA GLN A 8 -14.99 0.03 4.18
C GLN A 8 -13.56 -0.44 4.42
N GLU A 9 -13.37 -1.75 4.38
CA GLU A 9 -12.06 -2.38 4.42
C GLU A 9 -11.76 -3.06 3.08
N LEU A 10 -10.48 -3.18 2.77
CA LEU A 10 -10.02 -3.86 1.56
C LEU A 10 -8.82 -4.71 1.89
N GLU A 11 -8.92 -5.99 1.55
CA GLU A 11 -7.78 -6.87 1.51
C GLU A 11 -6.87 -6.48 0.34
N VAL A 12 -5.59 -6.27 0.66
CA VAL A 12 -4.54 -5.98 -0.30
C VAL A 12 -3.35 -6.91 -0.11
N THR A 13 -2.60 -7.09 -1.18
CA THR A 13 -1.32 -7.79 -1.16
C THR A 13 -0.17 -6.81 -1.35
N VAL A 14 0.97 -7.09 -0.72
CA VAL A 14 2.18 -6.27 -0.91
C VAL A 14 2.81 -6.67 -2.25
N MET A 15 3.03 -5.68 -3.11
CA MET A 15 3.68 -5.88 -4.40
C MET A 15 5.20 -5.73 -4.26
N ASP A 16 5.96 -6.47 -5.08
CA ASP A 16 7.42 -6.31 -5.15
C ASP A 16 7.77 -4.87 -5.55
N VAL A 17 8.69 -4.25 -4.80
CA VAL A 17 9.04 -2.83 -4.99
C VAL A 17 9.72 -2.56 -6.33
N ARG A 18 10.47 -3.52 -6.89
CA ARG A 18 11.11 -3.38 -8.20
C ARG A 18 10.07 -3.43 -9.31
N MET A 19 9.04 -4.26 -9.15
CA MET A 19 7.88 -4.24 -10.02
C MET A 19 7.14 -2.90 -9.90
N CYS A 20 6.87 -2.43 -8.69
CA CYS A 20 6.20 -1.16 -8.45
C CYS A 20 6.94 0.05 -9.03
N ASN A 21 8.27 0.03 -8.97
CA ASN A 21 9.08 1.19 -9.29
C ASN A 21 9.62 1.20 -10.72
N ASN A 22 9.18 0.28 -11.57
CA ASN A 22 9.64 0.23 -12.96
C ASN A 22 9.02 1.35 -13.82
N SER A 23 9.45 1.42 -15.08
CA SER A 23 9.02 2.45 -16.05
C SER A 23 7.52 2.42 -16.39
N ARG A 24 6.87 1.26 -16.23
CA ARG A 24 5.44 1.06 -16.50
C ARG A 24 4.58 1.63 -15.37
N PHE A 25 5.06 1.61 -14.14
CA PHE A 25 4.31 2.06 -12.97
C PHE A 25 4.77 3.45 -12.49
N TRP A 26 5.65 3.50 -11.48
CA TRP A 26 6.05 4.74 -10.82
C TRP A 26 7.37 5.33 -11.29
N ARG A 27 8.06 4.74 -12.28
CA ARG A 27 9.22 5.32 -12.98
C ARG A 27 10.32 5.81 -12.03
N GLY A 28 10.70 5.01 -11.03
CA GLY A 28 11.75 5.38 -10.08
C GLY A 28 11.29 6.24 -8.90
N GLN A 29 10.03 6.66 -8.84
CA GLN A 29 9.53 7.57 -7.78
C GLN A 29 9.23 6.89 -6.43
N ILE A 30 9.35 5.56 -6.33
CA ILE A 30 9.15 4.84 -5.07
C ILE A 30 10.44 4.83 -4.25
N GLY A 31 10.39 5.45 -3.09
CA GLY A 31 11.49 5.50 -2.13
C GLY A 31 11.64 4.21 -1.30
N PRO A 32 12.79 4.04 -0.62
CA PRO A 32 13.13 2.81 0.11
C PRO A 32 12.26 2.52 1.35
N ALA A 33 11.51 3.52 1.83
CA ALA A 33 10.56 3.38 2.93
C ALA A 33 9.10 3.33 2.46
N MET A 34 8.85 3.27 1.15
CA MET A 34 7.52 3.18 0.59
C MET A 34 7.17 1.72 0.27
N ILE A 35 5.87 1.41 0.32
CA ILE A 35 5.30 0.08 0.12
C ILE A 35 4.16 0.21 -0.87
N CYS A 36 4.14 -0.66 -1.87
CA CYS A 36 3.08 -0.68 -2.86
C CYS A 36 2.14 -1.85 -2.63
N PHE A 37 0.86 -1.63 -2.92
CA PHE A 37 -0.16 -2.64 -2.76
C PHE A 37 -0.85 -2.94 -4.09
N GLU A 38 -1.24 -4.19 -4.25
CA GLU A 38 -2.14 -4.64 -5.30
C GLU A 38 -3.45 -5.11 -4.65
N GLY A 39 -4.56 -4.55 -5.11
CA GLY A 39 -5.89 -4.97 -4.69
C GLY A 39 -6.25 -6.30 -5.33
N GLN A 40 -6.79 -7.24 -4.57
CA GLN A 40 -7.31 -8.48 -5.14
C GLN A 40 -8.65 -8.20 -5.84
N PRO A 41 -8.85 -8.66 -7.10
CA PRO A 41 -10.15 -8.57 -7.75
C PRO A 41 -11.21 -9.27 -6.88
N GLY A 42 -12.30 -8.57 -6.54
CA GLY A 42 -13.45 -9.16 -5.85
C GLY A 42 -13.43 -9.16 -4.32
N GLY A 43 -12.59 -8.35 -3.66
CA GLY A 43 -12.64 -8.16 -2.20
C GLY A 43 -12.46 -9.44 -1.39
N SER A 44 -11.88 -10.47 -2.00
CA SER A 44 -11.76 -11.79 -1.41
C SER A 44 -10.57 -11.84 -0.46
N ALA A 45 -10.81 -12.31 0.76
CA ALA A 45 -9.78 -12.46 1.75
C ALA A 45 -8.96 -13.74 1.52
N PRO A 46 -7.64 -13.70 1.19
CA PRO A 46 -6.79 -14.87 1.07
C PRO A 46 -6.81 -15.73 2.33
N GLY A 47 -7.10 -17.00 2.13
CA GLY A 47 -6.96 -18.04 3.14
C GLY A 47 -5.57 -18.04 3.77
N LYS A 48 -5.56 -18.36 5.07
CA LYS A 48 -4.41 -18.37 6.00
C LYS A 48 -3.10 -18.87 5.36
N ARG A 49 -2.31 -17.96 4.81
CA ARG A 49 -0.86 -18.14 4.60
C ARG A 49 -0.16 -17.15 5.51
N LYS A 50 0.96 -17.52 6.13
CA LYS A 50 1.73 -16.64 7.04
C LYS A 50 2.01 -15.30 6.34
N ARG A 51 1.17 -14.29 6.60
CA ARG A 51 1.27 -12.96 6.00
C ARG A 51 2.38 -12.24 6.75
N PRO A 52 3.44 -11.74 6.08
CA PRO A 52 4.30 -10.78 6.73
C PRO A 52 3.42 -9.60 7.15
N ALA A 53 3.29 -9.38 8.46
CA ALA A 53 2.53 -8.25 8.99
C ALA A 53 3.30 -6.97 8.64
N VAL A 54 2.92 -6.35 7.53
CA VAL A 54 3.49 -5.09 7.07
C VAL A 54 2.57 -3.97 7.53
N ALA A 55 3.11 -3.00 8.25
CA ALA A 55 2.39 -1.82 8.70
C ALA A 55 2.87 -0.58 7.93
N GLY A 56 1.91 0.22 7.47
CA GLY A 56 2.16 1.44 6.71
C GLY A 56 0.98 2.40 6.77
N VAL A 57 1.26 3.68 6.50
CA VAL A 57 0.26 4.74 6.41
C VAL A 57 0.05 5.10 4.94
N MET A 58 -1.19 4.98 4.45
CA MET A 58 -1.55 5.34 3.07
C MET A 58 -1.08 6.76 2.76
N SER A 59 -0.31 6.93 1.69
CA SER A 59 0.35 8.20 1.36
C SER A 59 -0.19 8.78 0.05
N PHE A 60 -0.20 8.00 -1.03
CA PHE A 60 -0.74 8.45 -2.31
C PHE A 60 -1.25 7.29 -3.16
N SER A 61 -2.10 7.62 -4.12
CA SER A 61 -2.62 6.72 -5.16
C SER A 61 -2.93 7.55 -6.40
N SER A 62 -3.23 6.89 -7.52
CA SER A 62 -3.75 7.60 -8.69
C SER A 62 -5.10 8.25 -8.40
N LYS A 63 -5.37 9.37 -9.07
CA LYS A 63 -6.72 9.96 -9.12
C LYS A 63 -7.74 8.96 -9.66
N ASN A 64 -7.31 8.07 -10.55
CA ASN A 64 -8.11 6.96 -11.01
C ASN A 64 -7.78 5.71 -10.17
N PHE A 65 -8.63 5.40 -9.20
CA PHE A 65 -8.46 4.26 -8.29
C PHE A 65 -8.49 2.90 -8.98
N THR A 66 -8.93 2.81 -10.24
CA THR A 66 -8.93 1.58 -11.02
C THR A 66 -7.77 1.52 -12.02
N ASP A 67 -6.83 2.47 -11.99
CA ASP A 67 -5.65 2.46 -12.84
C ASP A 67 -4.68 1.35 -12.40
N PRO A 68 -4.54 0.27 -13.19
CA PRO A 68 -3.67 -0.84 -12.81
C PRO A 68 -2.19 -0.46 -12.84
N PHE A 69 -1.82 0.65 -13.50
CA PHE A 69 -0.42 1.09 -13.63
C PHE A 69 -0.02 2.09 -12.54
N LYS A 70 -0.93 2.45 -11.64
CA LYS A 70 -0.63 3.36 -10.53
C LYS A 70 -1.13 2.78 -9.20
N PRO A 71 -0.50 1.68 -8.75
CA PRO A 71 -0.88 0.98 -7.54
C PRO A 71 -0.76 1.89 -6.32
N PRO A 72 -1.67 1.78 -5.32
CA PRO A 72 -1.60 2.57 -4.11
C PRO A 72 -0.30 2.38 -3.33
N VAL A 73 0.18 3.46 -2.71
CA VAL A 73 1.45 3.50 -1.98
C VAL A 73 1.23 3.96 -0.54
N ALA A 74 1.88 3.28 0.40
CA ALA A 74 2.00 3.70 1.79
C ALA A 74 3.45 3.93 2.21
N THR A 75 3.62 4.70 3.26
CA THR A 75 4.89 4.85 3.96
C THR A 75 5.00 3.79 5.06
N SER A 76 6.10 3.04 5.07
CA SER A 76 6.38 1.98 6.05
C SER A 76 6.60 2.56 7.44
N THR A 77 5.80 2.16 8.42
CA THR A 77 6.01 2.56 9.82
C THR A 77 7.20 1.84 10.45
N VAL A 78 7.50 0.62 10.00
CA VAL A 78 8.66 -0.18 10.45
C VAL A 78 9.96 0.56 10.16
N LYS A 79 10.10 1.16 8.98
CA LYS A 79 11.29 1.94 8.59
C LYS A 79 11.45 3.22 9.41
N HIS A 80 10.36 3.73 9.99
CA HIS A 80 10.35 4.94 10.82
C HIS A 80 10.25 4.65 12.33
N LYS A 81 10.31 3.38 12.76
CA LYS A 81 10.09 2.96 14.15
C LYS A 81 10.92 3.76 15.16
N LYS A 82 12.22 3.96 14.89
CA LYS A 82 13.11 4.70 15.80
C LYS A 82 12.68 6.15 16.01
N TRP A 83 12.27 6.81 14.93
CA TRP A 83 11.76 8.18 15.00
C TRP A 83 10.43 8.23 15.76
N ILE A 84 9.49 7.35 15.42
CA ILE A 84 8.19 7.26 16.11
C ILE A 84 8.39 7.05 17.63
N GLN A 85 9.26 6.11 18.02
CA GLN A 85 9.56 5.84 19.43
C GLN A 85 10.22 7.01 20.15
N LYS A 86 11.04 7.81 19.46
CA LYS A 86 11.65 9.01 20.02
C LYS A 86 10.62 10.13 20.22
N THR A 87 9.68 10.28 19.29
CA THR A 87 8.66 11.35 19.33
C THR A 87 7.53 11.08 20.32
N LEU A 88 7.19 9.80 20.54
CA LEU A 88 6.15 9.40 21.50
C LEU A 88 6.65 9.29 22.95
N ARG A 89 7.96 9.44 23.17
CA ARG A 89 8.57 9.54 24.49
C ARG A 89 8.64 10.99 24.91
#